data_AF-A0A137NQR3-F1
#
_entry.id   AF-A0A137NQR3-F1
#
_cell.length_a   1.000
_cell.length_b   1.000
_cell.length_c   1.000
_cell.angle_alpha   90.00
_cell.angle_beta   90.00
_cell.angle_gamma   90.00
#
_symmetry.space_group_name_H-M   'P 1'
#
loop_
_entity.id
_entity.type
_entity.pdbx_description
1 polymer ?
#
loop_
_entity_poly.entity_id
_entity_poly.type
_entity_poly.pdbx_seq_one_letter_code
_entity_poly.pdbx_strand_id
1 'polypeptide(L)'
;MSSEIKYKIFSENLRHPFYVLDDPAGNRLFFSRHNWTDCRLIMNNQDLVKIDVTKSQPLTIALNFAFKTSLDNIVFSVPNPNKFKVKGSYYDNKLKEINWKWKTSGPWSTKFTLIDKKNKGKELAKIEDFTLGKGLDLKTELTGSITISEEVPSEFHNLIIVSGCLVFKEMQELSTYKLTTFNEMEFASSGVNVLFVTN
;
A
#
# COMPACT_ATOMS: atom_id res chain seq x y z
N MET A 1 -28.84 1.47 -5.25
CA MET A 1 -27.71 0.78 -4.61
C MET A 1 -26.45 1.43 -5.16
N SER A 2 -25.61 2.04 -4.33
CA SER A 2 -24.36 2.68 -4.80
C SER A 2 -23.32 1.59 -5.06
N SER A 3 -22.66 1.64 -6.22
CA SER A 3 -21.68 0.63 -6.62
C SER A 3 -20.28 1.15 -6.36
N GLU A 4 -19.74 0.81 -5.19
CA GLU A 4 -18.32 0.99 -4.90
C GLU A 4 -17.47 0.09 -5.81
N ILE A 5 -16.25 0.54 -6.18
CA ILE A 5 -15.32 -0.27 -6.98
C ILE A 5 -14.36 -0.97 -6.02
N LYS A 6 -14.47 -2.30 -5.91
CA LYS A 6 -13.64 -3.11 -5.00
C LYS A 6 -12.55 -3.87 -5.75
N TYR A 7 -11.30 -3.57 -5.43
CA TYR A 7 -10.12 -4.32 -5.86
C TYR A 7 -9.72 -5.32 -4.78
N LYS A 8 -9.59 -6.60 -5.12
CA LYS A 8 -9.10 -7.62 -4.19
C LYS A 8 -7.59 -7.73 -4.32
N ILE A 9 -6.88 -7.67 -3.21
CA ILE A 9 -5.42 -7.76 -3.13
C ILE A 9 -5.04 -9.11 -2.57
N PHE A 10 -4.08 -9.78 -3.22
CA PHE A 10 -3.51 -11.01 -2.70
C PHE A 10 -2.01 -11.14 -2.99
N SER A 11 -1.31 -11.87 -2.12
CA SER A 11 0.05 -12.34 -2.31
C SER A 11 0.18 -13.76 -1.78
N GLU A 12 0.72 -14.65 -2.61
CA GLU A 12 0.93 -16.07 -2.27
C GLU A 12 2.12 -16.28 -1.32
N ASN A 13 2.96 -15.25 -1.09
CA ASN A 13 4.09 -15.33 -0.18
C ASN A 13 4.43 -13.97 0.42
N LEU A 14 4.65 -13.88 1.74
CA LEU A 14 5.12 -12.63 2.36
C LEU A 14 6.47 -12.14 1.82
N ARG A 15 7.32 -13.05 1.35
CA ARG A 15 8.59 -12.70 0.70
C ARG A 15 8.41 -12.36 -0.78
N HIS A 16 7.21 -12.55 -1.35
CA HIS A 16 6.99 -12.19 -2.74
C HIS A 16 7.14 -10.68 -2.91
N PRO A 17 7.91 -10.24 -3.93
CA PRO A 17 8.05 -8.83 -4.23
C PRO A 17 6.78 -8.18 -4.77
N PHE A 18 5.71 -8.93 -5.03
CA PHE A 18 4.53 -8.39 -5.70
C PHE A 18 3.20 -8.70 -4.99
N TYR A 19 2.21 -7.86 -5.27
CA TYR A 19 0.80 -8.08 -5.03
C TYR A 19 0.06 -8.16 -6.36
N VAL A 20 -0.93 -9.04 -6.42
CA VAL A 20 -1.90 -9.05 -7.50
C VAL A 20 -3.17 -8.37 -7.02
N LEU A 21 -3.74 -7.53 -7.87
CA LEU A 21 -5.02 -6.89 -7.64
C LEU A 21 -6.01 -7.31 -8.74
N ASP A 22 -7.10 -7.96 -8.36
CA ASP A 22 -8.22 -8.23 -9.27
C ASP A 22 -9.24 -7.10 -9.16
N ASP A 23 -9.57 -6.46 -10.29
CA ASP A 23 -10.65 -5.48 -10.37
C ASP A 23 -12.04 -6.17 -10.54
N PRO A 24 -13.15 -5.43 -10.38
CA PRO A 24 -14.49 -6.01 -10.57
C PRO A 24 -14.81 -6.52 -11.97
N ALA A 25 -14.08 -6.06 -12.99
CA ALA A 25 -14.23 -6.47 -14.39
C ALA A 25 -13.38 -7.71 -14.74
N GLY A 26 -12.58 -8.22 -13.80
CA GLY A 26 -11.68 -9.35 -14.00
C GLY A 26 -10.32 -8.98 -14.57
N ASN A 27 -9.99 -7.69 -14.68
CA ASN A 27 -8.64 -7.25 -15.03
C ASN A 27 -7.70 -7.44 -13.84
N ARG A 28 -6.42 -7.68 -14.17
CA ARG A 28 -5.36 -7.86 -13.18
C ARG A 28 -4.35 -6.73 -13.23
N LEU A 29 -4.13 -6.12 -12.08
CA LEU A 29 -3.00 -5.22 -11.85
C LEU A 29 -1.95 -5.95 -11.01
N PHE A 30 -0.69 -5.63 -11.26
CA PHE A 30 0.45 -6.16 -10.53
C PHE A 30 1.18 -4.99 -9.88
N PHE A 31 1.22 -4.97 -8.56
CA PHE A 31 2.07 -4.06 -7.82
C PHE A 31 3.37 -4.79 -7.47
N SER A 32 4.51 -4.33 -7.98
CA SER A 32 5.83 -4.88 -7.65
C SER A 32 6.60 -3.89 -6.80
N ARG A 33 7.22 -4.40 -5.74
CA ARG A 33 8.27 -3.75 -4.94
C ARG A 33 9.26 -4.83 -4.50
N HIS A 34 10.19 -5.15 -5.38
CA HIS A 34 11.33 -6.00 -5.02
C HIS A 34 12.36 -5.24 -4.18
N ASN A 35 12.63 -4.01 -4.61
CA ASN A 35 13.37 -2.98 -3.89
C ASN A 35 12.74 -1.63 -4.22
N TRP A 36 13.23 -0.57 -3.61
CA TRP A 36 12.71 0.78 -3.85
C TRP A 36 12.97 1.32 -5.26
N THR A 37 13.94 0.76 -5.98
CA THR A 37 14.34 1.18 -7.32
C THR A 37 13.59 0.50 -8.46
N ASP A 38 12.88 -0.60 -8.19
CA ASP A 38 12.03 -1.34 -9.15
C ASP A 38 10.59 -1.45 -8.62
N CYS A 39 10.10 -0.36 -8.03
CA CYS A 39 8.77 -0.28 -7.47
C CYS A 39 7.81 0.30 -8.53
N ARG A 40 6.74 -0.44 -8.86
CA ARG A 40 5.83 -0.09 -9.96
C ARG A 40 4.47 -0.76 -9.87
N LEU A 41 3.47 -0.11 -10.45
CA LEU A 41 2.14 -0.67 -10.73
C LEU A 41 2.04 -0.97 -12.23
N ILE A 42 1.64 -2.19 -12.59
CA ILE A 42 1.64 -2.72 -13.96
C ILE A 42 0.26 -3.28 -14.31
N MET A 43 -0.18 -3.11 -15.54
CA MET A 43 -1.33 -3.82 -16.12
C MET A 43 -0.99 -4.21 -17.56
N ASN A 44 -1.31 -5.44 -17.98
CA ASN A 44 -1.00 -5.95 -19.33
C ASN A 44 0.47 -5.73 -19.76
N ASN A 45 1.42 -5.99 -18.85
CA ASN A 45 2.86 -5.75 -19.03
C ASN A 45 3.26 -4.30 -19.35
N GLN A 46 2.37 -3.33 -19.11
CA GLN A 46 2.65 -1.91 -19.24
C GLN A 46 2.69 -1.27 -17.86
N ASP A 47 3.72 -0.46 -17.62
CA ASP A 47 3.80 0.34 -16.39
C ASP A 47 2.65 1.36 -16.40
N LEU A 48 1.90 1.44 -15.30
CA LEU A 48 0.92 2.49 -15.03
C LEU A 48 1.53 3.59 -14.16
N VAL A 49 2.25 3.19 -13.13
CA VAL A 49 2.93 4.09 -12.19
C VAL A 49 4.31 3.55 -11.87
N LYS A 50 5.34 4.38 -12.05
CA LYS A 50 6.71 4.17 -11.58
C LYS A 50 6.93 4.93 -10.28
N ILE A 51 7.75 4.38 -9.41
CA ILE A 51 7.88 4.84 -8.03
C ILE A 51 9.35 5.12 -7.75
N ASP A 52 9.67 6.37 -7.38
CA ASP A 52 11.04 6.81 -7.12
C ASP A 52 11.17 7.32 -5.69
N VAL A 53 12.13 6.79 -4.92
CA VAL A 53 12.40 7.29 -3.57
C VAL A 53 13.14 8.61 -3.66
N THR A 54 12.52 9.68 -3.18
CA THR A 54 13.12 11.02 -3.14
C THR A 54 13.80 11.31 -1.80
N LYS A 55 13.33 10.67 -0.72
CA LYS A 55 13.91 10.79 0.62
C LYS A 55 13.70 9.51 1.41
N SER A 56 14.71 9.02 2.12
CA SER A 56 14.59 7.81 2.95
C SER A 56 14.04 8.08 4.37
N GLN A 57 14.30 9.26 4.94
CA GLN A 57 13.89 9.59 6.32
C GLN A 57 13.40 11.06 6.48
N PRO A 58 12.11 11.30 6.74
CA PRO A 58 11.02 10.33 6.60
C PRO A 58 10.89 9.86 5.15
N LEU A 59 10.47 8.62 4.97
CA LEU A 59 10.30 8.01 3.64
C LEU A 59 9.34 8.87 2.80
N THR A 60 9.83 9.32 1.66
CA THR A 60 9.12 10.17 0.70
C THR A 60 9.41 9.66 -0.69
N ILE A 61 8.35 9.50 -1.48
CA ILE A 61 8.35 8.74 -2.72
C ILE A 61 7.56 9.53 -3.76
N ALA A 62 8.16 9.76 -4.93
CA ALA A 62 7.48 10.31 -6.09
C ALA A 62 6.72 9.21 -6.84
N LEU A 63 5.51 9.53 -7.29
CA LEU A 63 4.66 8.64 -8.09
C LEU A 63 4.55 9.20 -9.51
N ASN A 64 5.21 8.52 -10.44
CA ASN A 64 5.34 8.94 -11.83
C ASN A 64 4.41 8.12 -12.73
N PHE A 65 3.38 8.75 -13.28
CA PHE A 65 2.41 8.10 -14.16
C PHE A 65 2.98 7.94 -15.57
N ALA A 66 2.93 6.72 -16.11
CA ALA A 66 3.52 6.40 -17.42
C ALA A 66 2.67 6.87 -18.62
N PHE A 67 1.49 7.43 -18.35
CA PHE A 67 0.54 7.94 -19.34
C PHE A 67 0.22 9.40 -19.03
N LYS A 68 -0.27 10.14 -20.04
CA LYS A 68 -0.67 11.54 -19.88
C LYS A 68 -1.79 11.65 -18.85
N THR A 69 -1.56 12.41 -17.79
CA THR A 69 -2.51 12.62 -16.69
C THR A 69 -2.61 14.11 -16.34
N SER A 70 -3.70 14.49 -15.69
CA SER A 70 -3.87 15.82 -15.08
C SER A 70 -3.06 15.97 -13.80
N LEU A 71 -2.54 14.86 -13.24
CA LEU A 71 -1.80 14.82 -11.98
C LEU A 71 -0.36 15.28 -12.14
N ASP A 72 0.12 16.09 -11.20
CA ASP A 72 1.47 16.64 -11.21
C ASP A 72 2.11 16.60 -9.83
N ASN A 73 3.42 16.37 -9.78
CA ASN A 73 4.23 16.37 -8.56
C ASN A 73 3.64 15.50 -7.43
N ILE A 74 3.13 14.32 -7.78
CA ILE A 74 2.51 13.42 -6.82
C ILE A 74 3.57 12.75 -5.94
N VAL A 75 3.39 12.87 -4.62
CA VAL A 75 4.29 12.34 -3.60
C VAL A 75 3.51 11.56 -2.54
N PHE A 76 3.95 10.33 -2.27
CA PHE A 76 3.56 9.56 -1.11
C PHE A 76 4.62 9.71 -0.01
N SER A 77 4.20 9.86 1.24
CA SER A 77 5.13 9.98 2.37
C SER A 77 4.66 9.24 3.62
N VAL A 78 5.64 8.73 4.37
CA VAL A 78 5.49 8.06 5.66
C VAL A 78 6.21 8.90 6.72
N PRO A 79 5.64 10.04 7.15
CA PRO A 79 6.26 10.94 8.13
C PRO A 79 6.56 10.28 9.48
N ASN A 80 5.81 9.24 9.85
CA ASN A 80 6.05 8.39 11.01
C ASN A 80 5.26 7.08 10.86
N PRO A 81 5.51 6.05 11.70
CA PRO A 81 4.78 4.79 11.64
C PRO A 81 3.26 5.02 11.69
N ASN A 82 2.52 4.31 10.83
CA ASN A 82 1.06 4.38 10.71
C ASN A 82 0.47 5.74 10.28
N LYS A 83 1.26 6.69 9.76
CA LYS A 83 0.72 7.87 9.08
C LYS A 83 1.23 7.91 7.65
N PHE A 84 0.29 7.86 6.72
CA PHE A 84 0.57 7.90 5.29
C PHE A 84 -0.13 9.10 4.66
N LYS A 85 0.60 9.86 3.84
CA LYS A 85 0.08 11.07 3.19
C LYS A 85 0.35 11.01 1.70
N VAL A 86 -0.62 11.46 0.91
CA VAL A 86 -0.48 11.69 -0.53
C VAL A 86 -0.61 13.18 -0.78
N LYS A 87 0.37 13.77 -1.45
CA LYS A 87 0.39 15.20 -1.82
C LYS A 87 0.64 15.36 -3.31
N GLY A 88 0.23 16.49 -3.86
CA GLY A 88 0.54 16.88 -5.23
C GLY A 88 -0.40 17.96 -5.76
N SER A 89 -0.47 18.11 -7.07
CA SER A 89 -1.27 19.14 -7.74
C SER A 89 -1.84 18.64 -9.06
N TYR A 90 -2.65 19.49 -9.71
CA TYR A 90 -3.06 19.29 -11.09
C TYR A 90 -2.21 20.16 -12.02
N TYR A 91 -1.88 19.64 -13.20
CA TYR A 91 -1.11 20.32 -14.24
C TYR A 91 -1.84 21.55 -14.78
N ASP A 92 -3.16 21.45 -14.91
CA ASP A 92 -4.02 22.52 -15.41
C ASP A 92 -4.76 23.18 -14.23
N ASN A 93 -4.40 24.42 -13.95
CA ASN A 93 -4.95 25.33 -12.94
C ASN A 93 -4.40 25.24 -11.51
N LYS A 94 -3.86 26.39 -11.09
CA LYS A 94 -3.38 26.82 -9.76
C LYS A 94 -4.38 26.67 -8.58
N LEU A 95 -5.37 25.78 -8.62
CA LEU A 95 -6.51 25.82 -7.69
C LEU A 95 -6.88 24.54 -6.93
N LYS A 96 -6.26 23.36 -7.16
CA LYS A 96 -6.53 22.19 -6.29
C LYS A 96 -5.25 21.45 -5.91
N GLU A 97 -4.87 21.55 -4.64
CA GLU A 97 -3.82 20.75 -4.03
C GLU A 97 -4.40 19.37 -3.68
N ILE A 98 -3.74 18.30 -4.10
CA ILE A 98 -3.98 16.97 -3.54
C ILE A 98 -3.35 16.97 -2.15
N ASN A 99 -4.17 16.77 -1.13
CA ASN A 99 -3.71 16.66 0.26
C ASN A 99 -4.55 15.58 0.96
N TRP A 100 -4.18 14.33 0.69
CA TRP A 100 -4.90 13.19 1.21
C TRP A 100 -4.12 12.52 2.33
N LYS A 101 -4.86 11.80 3.17
CA LYS A 101 -4.28 11.03 4.28
C LYS A 101 -5.00 9.70 4.39
N TRP A 102 -4.24 8.61 4.45
CA TRP A 102 -4.75 7.34 4.96
C TRP A 102 -4.82 7.43 6.48
N LYS A 103 -6.03 7.41 7.02
CA LYS A 103 -6.33 7.31 8.46
C LYS A 103 -6.48 5.85 8.81
N THR A 104 -5.86 5.44 9.89
CA THR A 104 -6.14 4.14 10.53
C THR A 104 -7.15 4.34 11.66
N SER A 105 -8.01 3.35 11.92
CA SER A 105 -8.96 3.42 13.05
C SER A 105 -8.31 3.15 14.41
N GLY A 106 -7.03 2.75 14.43
CA GLY A 106 -6.25 2.58 15.66
C GLY A 106 -4.80 2.17 15.36
N PRO A 107 -3.90 2.15 16.36
CA PRO A 107 -2.48 1.85 16.14
C PRO A 107 -2.20 0.49 15.48
N TRP A 108 -3.14 -0.45 15.60
CA TRP A 108 -3.04 -1.83 15.09
C TRP A 108 -4.18 -2.19 14.14
N SER A 109 -4.94 -1.20 13.67
CA SER A 109 -6.05 -1.49 12.78
C SER A 109 -5.54 -1.91 11.41
N THR A 110 -6.14 -2.98 10.90
CA THR A 110 -5.99 -3.49 9.53
C THR A 110 -6.88 -2.72 8.55
N LYS A 111 -7.67 -1.76 9.04
CA LYS A 111 -8.58 -0.92 8.26
C LYS A 111 -8.04 0.49 8.13
N PHE A 112 -8.02 0.98 6.89
CA PHE A 112 -7.57 2.34 6.57
C PHE A 112 -8.61 3.06 5.72
N THR A 113 -8.79 4.35 5.97
CA THR A 113 -9.67 5.21 5.15
C THR A 113 -8.84 6.33 4.55
N LEU A 114 -8.86 6.46 3.23
CA LEU A 114 -8.28 7.59 2.52
C LEU A 114 -9.26 8.76 2.58
N ILE A 115 -8.80 9.88 3.11
CA ILE A 115 -9.59 11.11 3.20
C ILE A 115 -8.94 12.26 2.43
N ASP A 116 -9.77 13.07 1.78
CA ASP A 116 -9.38 14.36 1.22
C ASP A 116 -9.48 15.46 2.27
N LYS A 117 -8.33 15.99 2.72
CA LYS A 117 -8.32 17.05 3.74
C LYS A 117 -8.78 18.41 3.23
N LYS A 118 -8.70 18.66 1.92
CA LYS A 118 -9.14 19.93 1.35
C LYS A 118 -10.65 19.93 1.10
N ASN A 119 -11.22 18.76 0.86
CA ASN A 119 -12.67 18.60 0.66
C ASN A 119 -13.39 18.12 1.93
N LYS A 120 -13.26 18.88 3.02
CA LYS A 120 -13.96 18.62 4.31
C LYS A 120 -13.77 17.21 4.90
N GLY A 121 -12.69 16.51 4.55
CA GLY A 121 -12.45 15.15 5.01
C GLY A 121 -13.24 14.08 4.25
N LYS A 122 -13.72 14.38 3.02
CA LYS A 122 -14.43 13.43 2.15
C LYS A 122 -13.65 12.11 2.06
N GLU A 123 -14.34 11.00 2.28
CA GLU A 123 -13.79 9.66 2.09
C GLU A 123 -13.66 9.37 0.59
N LEU A 124 -12.46 8.95 0.16
CA LEU A 124 -12.17 8.62 -1.23
C LEU A 124 -12.08 7.10 -1.43
N ALA A 125 -11.49 6.40 -0.45
CA ALA A 125 -11.29 4.96 -0.53
C ALA A 125 -11.09 4.34 0.85
N LYS A 126 -11.20 3.02 0.93
CA LYS A 126 -10.97 2.21 2.12
C LYS A 126 -10.06 1.04 1.79
N ILE A 127 -9.25 0.65 2.77
CA ILE A 127 -8.55 -0.63 2.82
C ILE A 127 -9.25 -1.45 3.89
N GLU A 128 -9.71 -2.64 3.50
CA GLU A 128 -10.40 -3.58 4.37
C GLU A 128 -9.85 -4.99 4.19
N ASP A 129 -10.22 -5.87 5.12
CA ASP A 129 -9.91 -7.30 5.08
C ASP A 129 -8.41 -7.64 5.06
N PHE A 130 -7.53 -6.70 5.46
CA PHE A 130 -6.09 -6.98 5.54
C PHE A 130 -5.84 -8.11 6.55
N THR A 131 -5.37 -9.24 6.03
CA THR A 131 -5.11 -10.46 6.79
C THR A 131 -3.74 -11.01 6.44
N LEU A 132 -2.97 -11.35 7.48
CA LEU A 132 -1.72 -12.09 7.39
C LEU A 132 -2.00 -13.50 7.92
N GLY A 133 -2.35 -14.41 7.02
CA GLY A 133 -2.73 -15.79 7.38
C GLY A 133 -1.62 -16.77 7.07
N LYS A 134 -1.39 -17.77 7.94
CA LYS A 134 -0.69 -18.99 7.51
C LYS A 134 -1.70 -19.81 6.70
N GLY A 135 -1.48 -19.93 5.39
CA GLY A 135 -2.23 -20.81 4.51
C GLY A 135 -2.02 -22.27 4.91
N LEU A 136 -2.87 -23.15 4.36
CA LEU A 136 -2.89 -24.59 4.65
C LEU A 136 -1.53 -25.28 4.41
N ASP A 137 -0.71 -24.73 3.51
CA ASP A 137 0.58 -25.28 3.12
C ASP A 137 1.78 -24.60 3.82
N LEU A 138 1.60 -23.99 5.00
CA LEU A 138 2.61 -23.19 5.72
C LEU A 138 3.11 -21.93 4.96
N LYS A 139 2.59 -21.66 3.76
CA LYS A 139 2.79 -20.39 3.05
C LYS A 139 2.01 -19.30 3.74
N THR A 140 2.66 -18.20 4.08
CA THR A 140 1.95 -17.06 4.68
C THR A 140 1.36 -16.21 3.55
N GLU A 141 0.04 -16.18 3.48
CA GLU A 141 -0.74 -15.43 2.51
C GLU A 141 -1.06 -14.05 3.07
N LEU A 142 -0.94 -13.04 2.22
CA LEU A 142 -1.44 -11.70 2.51
C LEU A 142 -2.66 -11.45 1.62
N THR A 143 -3.79 -11.11 2.23
CA THR A 143 -5.01 -10.78 1.51
C THR A 143 -5.59 -9.46 2.02
N GLY A 144 -6.42 -8.82 1.21
CA GLY A 144 -7.22 -7.67 1.60
C GLY A 144 -7.91 -7.05 0.41
N SER A 145 -8.41 -5.82 0.57
CA SER A 145 -9.09 -5.12 -0.51
C SER A 145 -8.91 -3.61 -0.43
N ILE A 146 -8.94 -2.97 -1.60
CA ILE A 146 -9.09 -1.52 -1.74
C ILE A 146 -10.45 -1.24 -2.36
N THR A 147 -11.29 -0.49 -1.66
CA THR A 147 -12.61 -0.07 -2.14
C THR A 147 -12.56 1.42 -2.43
N ILE A 148 -12.81 1.82 -3.68
CA ILE A 148 -12.85 3.21 -4.12
C ILE A 148 -14.31 3.67 -4.15
N SER A 149 -14.59 4.85 -3.58
CA SER A 149 -15.91 5.46 -3.63
C SER A 149 -16.29 5.81 -5.07
N GLU A 150 -17.54 5.54 -5.44
CA GLU A 150 -18.10 5.77 -6.77
C GLU A 150 -17.94 7.23 -7.24
N GLU A 151 -17.99 8.18 -6.30
CA GLU A 151 -17.88 9.61 -6.60
C GLU A 151 -16.45 10.06 -6.93
N VAL A 152 -15.46 9.17 -6.87
CA VAL A 152 -14.07 9.48 -7.18
C VAL A 152 -13.85 9.36 -8.69
N PRO A 153 -13.43 10.46 -9.36
CA PRO A 153 -13.10 10.41 -10.79
C PRO A 153 -12.04 9.35 -11.12
N SER A 154 -12.22 8.68 -12.26
CA SER A 154 -11.35 7.59 -12.73
C SER A 154 -9.88 7.98 -12.85
N GLU A 155 -9.59 9.26 -13.12
CA GLU A 155 -8.22 9.80 -13.17
C GLU A 155 -7.43 9.58 -11.87
N PHE A 156 -8.11 9.44 -10.73
CA PHE A 156 -7.47 9.19 -9.43
C PHE A 156 -7.32 7.72 -9.08
N HIS A 157 -7.93 6.81 -9.82
CA HIS A 157 -8.02 5.41 -9.40
C HIS A 157 -6.62 4.78 -9.28
N ASN A 158 -5.76 5.00 -10.28
CA ASN A 158 -4.37 4.52 -10.23
C ASN A 158 -3.57 5.13 -9.07
N LEU A 159 -3.81 6.40 -8.72
CA LEU A 159 -3.19 7.05 -7.55
C LEU A 159 -3.65 6.40 -6.24
N ILE A 160 -4.95 6.14 -6.11
CA ILE A 160 -5.53 5.50 -4.94
C ILE A 160 -5.01 4.07 -4.81
N ILE A 161 -5.01 3.31 -5.89
CA ILE A 161 -4.54 1.92 -5.93
C ILE A 161 -3.07 1.85 -5.53
N VAL A 162 -2.19 2.62 -6.18
CA VAL A 162 -0.75 2.57 -5.90
C VAL A 162 -0.44 3.03 -4.47
N SER A 163 -1.11 4.09 -3.98
CA SER A 163 -0.90 4.55 -2.61
C SER A 163 -1.44 3.56 -1.58
N GLY A 164 -2.55 2.87 -1.89
CA GLY A 164 -3.07 1.81 -1.04
C GLY A 164 -2.14 0.60 -0.98
N CYS A 165 -1.56 0.19 -2.11
CA CYS A 165 -0.53 -0.87 -2.15
C CYS A 165 0.70 -0.50 -1.32
N LEU A 166 1.14 0.76 -1.36
CA LEU A 166 2.22 1.24 -0.51
C LEU A 166 1.87 1.16 0.97
N VAL A 167 0.65 1.56 1.37
CA VAL A 167 0.17 1.38 2.75
C VAL A 167 0.19 -0.09 3.15
N PHE A 168 -0.36 -0.97 2.31
CA PHE A 168 -0.36 -2.42 2.51
C PHE A 168 1.04 -2.96 2.78
N LYS A 169 2.03 -2.53 1.99
CA LYS A 169 3.41 -2.98 2.10
C LYS A 169 4.10 -2.50 3.36
N GLU A 170 3.95 -1.23 3.71
CA GLU A 170 4.52 -0.70 4.96
C GLU A 170 3.93 -1.42 6.17
N MET A 171 2.62 -1.71 6.16
CA MET A 171 1.98 -2.47 7.23
C MET A 171 2.43 -3.93 7.28
N GLN A 172 2.66 -4.55 6.13
CA GLN A 172 3.25 -5.89 6.06
C GLN A 172 4.66 -5.91 6.67
N GLU A 173 5.52 -4.95 6.32
CA GLU A 173 6.89 -4.84 6.84
C GLU A 173 6.89 -4.62 8.36
N LEU A 174 6.03 -3.73 8.86
CA LEU A 174 5.85 -3.49 10.30
C LEU A 174 5.36 -4.75 11.04
N SER A 175 4.45 -5.51 10.45
CA SER A 175 3.90 -6.73 11.05
C SER A 175 4.91 -7.89 11.03
N THR A 176 5.70 -8.02 9.96
CA THR A 176 6.74 -9.04 9.82
C THR A 176 7.90 -8.81 10.79
N TYR A 177 8.33 -7.55 10.94
CA TYR A 177 9.33 -7.16 11.93
C TYR A 177 8.91 -7.53 13.36
N LYS A 178 7.63 -7.34 13.69
CA LYS A 178 7.10 -7.74 14.99
C LYS A 178 7.12 -9.25 15.19
N LEU A 179 6.62 -10.03 14.22
CA LEU A 179 6.58 -11.49 14.33
C LEU A 179 7.97 -12.08 14.54
N THR A 180 9.00 -11.53 13.88
CA THR A 180 10.39 -11.94 14.06
C THR A 180 10.91 -11.56 15.46
N THR A 181 10.70 -10.32 15.89
CA THR A 181 11.16 -9.84 17.21
C THR A 181 10.48 -10.58 18.38
N PHE A 182 9.17 -10.87 18.28
CA PHE A 182 8.44 -11.59 19.33
C PHE A 182 8.91 -13.05 19.46
N ASN A 183 9.15 -13.73 18.33
CA ASN A 183 9.70 -15.08 18.36
C ASN A 183 11.09 -15.08 19.03
N GLU A 184 11.96 -14.13 18.68
CA GLU A 184 13.31 -14.02 19.29
C GLU A 184 13.25 -13.78 20.82
N MET A 185 12.30 -12.99 21.30
CA MET A 185 12.10 -12.77 22.74
C MET A 185 11.54 -14.01 23.45
N GLU A 186 10.62 -14.75 22.84
CA GLU A 186 10.13 -16.03 23.39
C GLU A 186 11.23 -17.09 23.46
N PHE A 187 12.11 -17.17 22.45
CA PHE A 187 13.28 -18.05 22.48
C PHE A 187 14.30 -17.66 23.56
N ALA A 188 14.51 -16.36 23.79
CA ALA A 188 15.38 -15.89 24.87
C ALA A 188 14.81 -16.17 26.27
N SER A 189 13.49 -16.13 26.43
CA SER A 189 12.80 -16.38 27.72
C SER A 189 12.62 -17.86 28.06
N SER A 190 12.70 -18.77 27.08
CA SER A 190 12.53 -20.21 27.26
C SER A 190 13.82 -20.98 27.60
N GLY A 191 14.96 -20.29 27.74
CA GLY A 191 16.21 -20.89 28.24
C GLY A 191 16.83 -21.96 27.33
N VAL A 192 16.36 -22.12 26.09
CA VAL A 192 16.93 -23.09 25.15
C VAL A 192 18.11 -22.44 24.43
N ASN A 193 19.32 -22.70 24.93
CA ASN A 193 20.56 -22.41 24.20
C ASN A 193 20.63 -23.34 22.97
N VAL A 194 20.28 -22.81 21.80
CA VAL A 194 20.64 -23.44 20.54
C VAL A 194 22.00 -22.89 20.12
N LEU A 195 23.05 -23.69 20.34
CA LEU A 195 24.35 -23.47 19.71
C LEU A 195 24.15 -23.52 18.19
N PHE A 196 24.31 -22.38 17.52
CA PHE A 196 24.57 -22.39 16.08
C PHE A 196 25.98 -22.93 15.85
N VAL A 197 26.07 -24.20 15.48
CA VAL A 197 27.28 -24.73 14.85
C VAL A 197 27.34 -24.10 13.46
N THR A 198 28.30 -23.22 13.25
CA THR A 198 28.75 -22.83 11.91
C THR A 198 29.86 -23.78 11.51
N ASN A 199 29.81 -24.21 10.24
CA ASN A 199 30.61 -25.26 9.57
C ASN A 199 31.97 -25.63 10.18
#